data_AF-A0A7X7DRD8-F1
#
_entry.id   AF-A0A7X7DRD8-F1
#
_cell.length_a   1.000
_cell.length_b   1.000
_cell.length_c   1.000
_cell.angle_alpha   90.00
_cell.angle_beta   90.00
_cell.angle_gamma   90.00
#
_symmetry.space_group_name_H-M   'P 1'
#
loop_
_entity.id
_entity.type
_entity.pdbx_description
1 polymer ?
#
loop_
_entity_poly.entity_id
_entity_poly.type
_entity_poly.pdbx_seq_one_letter_code
_entity_poly.pdbx_strand_id
1 'polypeptide(L)'
;MYEDIGTLIGKGFDTWKSNLNLAVPSAMTYAAIMLLITAIAGFPLYITKLGLQALVILVGIFAMFIVYSFFTAGTVGMAKVATYGYKATLKDMWVSGRRHYLSLFFVHLVIGLAIISGFIIIFISCNILDLIPGSISSILLSIALAAYVILTALIMVFIILASVVFSIVPLSVVVDGRRAVNSIGAAMQFFLSNKKDVFLIWLVIIAIWIAIWLVSLPFSVSYIGNAIWWAVETVVYVVVVQPLSMVWFTRLYMSRTGKMSETELLEGKEGNVLLR
;
A
#
# COMPACT_ATOMS: atom_id res chain seq x y z
N MET A 1 5.13 26.69 -7.50
CA MET A 1 5.94 26.67 -6.26
C MET A 1 5.70 25.31 -5.60
N TYR A 2 6.75 24.62 -5.16
CA TYR A 2 6.64 23.27 -4.57
C TYR A 2 6.73 23.33 -3.05
N GLU A 3 5.92 22.55 -2.33
CA GLU A 3 6.04 22.44 -0.87
C GLU A 3 7.34 21.72 -0.50
N ASP A 4 8.04 22.23 0.52
CA ASP A 4 9.13 21.50 1.19
C ASP A 4 8.56 20.24 1.88
N ILE A 5 9.38 19.18 1.96
CA ILE A 5 8.95 17.89 2.53
C ILE A 5 8.53 18.01 4.00
N GLY A 6 9.20 18.85 4.80
CA GLY A 6 8.83 19.07 6.19
C GLY A 6 7.44 19.70 6.32
N THR A 7 7.18 20.73 5.50
CA THR A 7 5.86 21.38 5.44
C THR A 7 4.78 20.42 4.94
N LEU A 8 5.10 19.60 3.93
CA LEU A 8 4.18 18.61 3.38
C LEU A 8 3.77 17.56 4.42
N ILE A 9 4.74 17.05 5.19
CA ILE A 9 4.48 16.07 6.25
C ILE A 9 3.63 16.70 7.36
N GLY A 10 4.01 17.89 7.84
CA GLY A 10 3.29 18.60 8.89
C GLY A 10 1.84 18.90 8.51
N LYS A 11 1.63 19.56 7.36
CA LYS A 11 0.28 19.85 6.86
C LYS A 11 -0.52 18.59 6.54
N GLY A 12 0.14 17.54 6.05
CA GLY A 12 -0.53 16.26 5.81
C GLY A 12 -1.05 15.63 7.10
N PHE A 13 -0.30 15.75 8.20
CA PHE A 13 -0.75 15.33 9.52
C PHE A 13 -1.93 16.18 10.02
N ASP A 14 -1.88 17.50 9.86
CA ASP A 14 -3.00 18.39 10.22
C ASP A 14 -4.25 18.11 9.38
N THR A 15 -4.07 17.81 8.10
CA THR A 15 -5.15 17.42 7.17
C THR A 15 -5.81 16.13 7.65
N TRP A 16 -5.02 15.11 8.03
CA TRP A 16 -5.55 13.87 8.59
C TRP A 16 -6.28 14.10 9.92
N LYS A 17 -5.69 14.88 10.84
CA LYS A 17 -6.26 15.18 12.16
C LYS A 17 -7.60 15.91 12.06
N SER A 18 -7.74 16.82 11.10
CA SER A 18 -9.00 17.53 10.83
C SER A 18 -10.04 16.70 10.06
N ASN A 19 -9.63 15.56 9.48
CA ASN A 19 -10.45 14.70 8.63
C ASN A 19 -10.36 13.22 9.03
N LEU A 20 -10.69 12.88 10.28
CA LEU A 20 -10.67 11.49 10.76
C LEU A 20 -11.53 10.51 9.94
N ASN A 21 -12.53 11.01 9.21
CA ASN A 21 -13.33 10.24 8.26
C ASN A 21 -12.49 9.60 7.13
N LEU A 22 -11.25 10.07 6.90
CA LEU A 22 -10.29 9.44 5.99
C LEU A 22 -9.97 7.99 6.36
N ALA A 23 -10.21 7.59 7.62
CA ALA A 23 -10.08 6.20 8.09
C ALA A 23 -11.26 5.30 7.69
N VAL A 24 -12.37 5.84 7.19
CA VAL A 24 -13.55 5.01 6.87
C VAL A 24 -13.29 4.07 5.68
N PRO A 25 -12.71 4.52 4.55
CA PRO A 25 -12.39 3.62 3.44
C PRO A 25 -11.48 2.45 3.86
N SER A 26 -10.45 2.72 4.68
CA SER A 26 -9.57 1.68 5.20
C SER A 26 -10.32 0.70 6.10
N ALA A 27 -11.12 1.20 7.05
CA ALA A 27 -11.92 0.34 7.92
C ALA A 27 -12.90 -0.54 7.13
N MET A 28 -13.57 0.02 6.13
CA MET A 28 -14.48 -0.72 5.25
C MET A 28 -13.73 -1.74 4.39
N THR A 29 -12.51 -1.40 3.92
CA THR A 29 -11.65 -2.34 3.19
C THR A 29 -11.34 -3.56 4.05
N TYR A 30 -10.88 -3.33 5.27
CA TYR A 30 -10.54 -4.41 6.20
C TYR A 30 -11.75 -5.28 6.53
N ALA A 31 -12.89 -4.67 6.87
CA ALA A 31 -14.11 -5.40 7.18
C ALA A 31 -14.59 -6.25 5.98
N ALA A 32 -14.59 -5.68 4.77
CA ALA A 32 -15.03 -6.37 3.57
C ALA A 32 -14.07 -7.51 3.17
N ILE A 33 -12.75 -7.29 3.26
CA ILE A 33 -11.77 -8.34 2.99
C ILE A 33 -11.88 -9.46 4.02
N MET A 34 -12.02 -9.16 5.31
CA MET A 34 -12.18 -10.19 6.34
C MET A 34 -13.44 -11.04 6.12
N LEU A 35 -14.56 -10.41 5.74
CA LEU A 35 -15.78 -11.13 5.36
C LEU A 35 -15.57 -12.02 4.13
N LEU A 36 -14.83 -11.54 3.12
CA LEU A 36 -14.51 -12.35 1.96
C LEU A 36 -13.57 -13.51 2.32
N ILE A 37 -12.58 -13.30 3.20
CA ILE A 37 -11.68 -14.37 3.66
C ILE A 37 -12.49 -15.47 4.34
N THR A 38 -13.40 -15.11 5.26
CA THR A 38 -14.22 -16.11 5.96
C THR A 38 -15.14 -16.87 4.99
N ALA A 39 -15.71 -16.18 4.00
CA ALA A 39 -16.51 -16.82 2.96
C ALA A 39 -15.67 -17.77 2.08
N ILE A 40 -14.48 -17.36 1.65
CA ILE A 40 -13.56 -18.16 0.82
C ILE A 40 -12.96 -19.33 1.59
N ALA A 41 -12.68 -19.18 2.88
CA ALA A 41 -12.15 -20.27 3.69
C ALA A 41 -13.25 -21.27 4.07
N GLY A 42 -14.46 -20.79 4.36
CA GLY A 42 -15.57 -21.63 4.83
C GLY A 42 -16.34 -22.33 3.72
N PHE A 43 -16.73 -21.63 2.65
CA PHE A 43 -17.64 -22.17 1.64
C PHE A 43 -17.06 -23.35 0.84
N PRO A 44 -15.78 -23.35 0.40
CA PRO A 44 -15.19 -24.47 -0.31
C PRO A 44 -15.14 -25.77 0.49
N LEU A 45 -15.15 -25.72 1.83
CA LEU A 45 -15.16 -26.93 2.67
C LEU A 45 -16.43 -27.77 2.48
N TYR A 46 -17.52 -27.17 2.00
CA TYR A 46 -18.78 -27.86 1.72
C TYR A 46 -18.88 -28.40 0.29
N ILE A 47 -17.90 -28.10 -0.57
CA ILE A 47 -17.90 -28.52 -1.98
C ILE A 47 -16.98 -29.74 -2.12
N THR A 48 -17.51 -30.89 -2.55
CA THR A 48 -16.70 -32.12 -2.71
C THR A 48 -15.93 -32.18 -4.04
N LYS A 49 -16.34 -31.38 -5.04
CA LYS A 49 -15.70 -31.34 -6.36
C LYS A 49 -14.55 -30.33 -6.36
N LEU A 50 -13.31 -30.82 -6.47
CA LEU A 50 -12.10 -30.00 -6.48
C LEU A 50 -12.13 -28.85 -7.51
N GLY A 51 -12.62 -29.12 -8.73
CA GLY A 51 -12.73 -28.09 -9.77
C GLY A 51 -13.66 -26.93 -9.40
N LEU A 52 -14.75 -27.23 -8.68
CA LEU A 52 -15.68 -26.20 -8.21
C LEU A 52 -15.13 -25.45 -6.99
N GLN A 53 -14.41 -26.14 -6.09
CA GLN A 53 -13.68 -25.48 -4.98
C GLN A 53 -12.67 -24.45 -5.51
N ALA A 54 -11.83 -24.85 -6.47
CA ALA A 54 -10.83 -23.98 -7.07
C ALA A 54 -11.48 -22.76 -7.75
N LEU A 55 -12.60 -22.96 -8.45
CA LEU A 55 -13.35 -21.86 -9.09
C LEU A 55 -13.89 -20.86 -8.05
N VAL A 56 -14.48 -21.32 -6.95
CA VAL A 56 -14.97 -20.43 -5.88
C VAL A 56 -13.83 -19.62 -5.28
N ILE A 57 -12.71 -20.26 -4.98
CA ILE A 57 -11.52 -19.58 -4.43
C ILE A 57 -11.04 -18.50 -5.41
N LEU A 58 -10.93 -18.84 -6.70
CA LEU A 58 -10.52 -17.91 -7.74
C LEU A 58 -11.48 -16.70 -7.82
N VAL A 59 -12.79 -16.94 -7.88
CA VAL A 59 -13.80 -15.87 -7.90
C VAL A 59 -13.70 -14.99 -6.66
N GLY A 60 -13.49 -15.59 -5.49
CA GLY A 60 -13.32 -14.87 -4.25
C GLY A 60 -12.07 -13.99 -4.22
N ILE A 61 -10.94 -14.49 -4.74
CA ILE A 61 -9.71 -13.69 -4.90
C ILE A 61 -9.97 -12.49 -5.83
N PHE A 62 -10.65 -12.70 -6.95
CA PHE A 62 -11.03 -11.61 -7.85
C PHE A 62 -11.94 -10.58 -7.16
N ALA A 63 -12.91 -11.05 -6.36
CA ALA A 63 -13.78 -10.18 -5.58
C ALA A 63 -12.98 -9.32 -4.57
N MET A 64 -11.97 -9.90 -3.89
CA MET A 64 -11.08 -9.14 -3.01
C MET A 64 -10.33 -8.03 -3.75
N PHE A 65 -9.81 -8.30 -4.94
CA PHE A 65 -9.13 -7.29 -5.75
C PHE A 65 -10.07 -6.16 -6.17
N ILE A 66 -11.32 -6.46 -6.52
CA ILE A 66 -12.33 -5.45 -6.87
C ILE A 66 -12.64 -4.58 -5.66
N VAL A 67 -12.90 -5.19 -4.51
CA VAL A 67 -13.18 -4.50 -3.23
C VAL A 67 -12.02 -3.60 -2.84
N TYR A 68 -10.80 -4.13 -2.84
CA TYR A 68 -9.58 -3.38 -2.54
C TYR A 68 -9.41 -2.19 -3.48
N SER A 69 -9.68 -2.37 -4.77
CA SER A 69 -9.57 -1.32 -5.78
C SER A 69 -10.62 -0.23 -5.61
N PHE A 70 -11.86 -0.60 -5.29
CA PHE A 70 -12.93 0.35 -5.01
C PHE A 70 -12.58 1.25 -3.82
N PHE A 71 -12.19 0.64 -2.70
CA PHE A 71 -11.87 1.42 -1.50
C PHE A 71 -10.58 2.20 -1.64
N THR A 72 -9.55 1.67 -2.33
CA THR A 72 -8.33 2.44 -2.63
C THR A 72 -8.66 3.70 -3.44
N ALA A 73 -9.52 3.61 -4.46
CA ALA A 73 -10.00 4.79 -5.17
C ALA A 73 -10.75 5.76 -4.24
N GLY A 74 -11.56 5.22 -3.33
CA GLY A 74 -12.25 5.98 -2.30
C GLY A 74 -11.30 6.76 -1.39
N THR A 75 -10.26 6.10 -0.85
CA THR A 75 -9.27 6.71 0.03
C THR A 75 -8.50 7.82 -0.68
N VAL A 76 -8.03 7.59 -1.92
CA VAL A 76 -7.34 8.63 -2.70
C VAL A 76 -8.28 9.80 -3.00
N GLY A 77 -9.54 9.53 -3.34
CA GLY A 77 -10.53 10.56 -3.63
C GLY A 77 -10.84 11.44 -2.41
N MET A 78 -11.02 10.83 -1.25
CA MET A 78 -11.18 11.57 0.01
C MET A 78 -9.92 12.35 0.39
N ALA A 79 -8.75 11.74 0.25
CA ALA A 79 -7.47 12.40 0.52
C ALA A 79 -7.26 13.61 -0.39
N LYS A 80 -7.69 13.53 -1.67
CA LYS A 80 -7.66 14.65 -2.62
C LYS A 80 -8.57 15.80 -2.15
N VAL A 81 -9.79 15.50 -1.74
CA VAL A 81 -10.73 16.52 -1.21
C VAL A 81 -10.20 17.16 0.07
N ALA A 82 -9.65 16.37 0.99
CA ALA A 82 -9.03 16.86 2.22
C ALA A 82 -7.77 17.72 1.94
N THR A 83 -7.00 17.36 0.92
CA THR A 83 -5.83 18.13 0.48
C THR A 83 -6.22 19.49 -0.08
N TYR A 84 -7.45 19.63 -0.62
CA TYR A 84 -8.05 20.91 -1.01
C TYR A 84 -8.60 21.73 0.17
N GLY A 85 -8.32 21.35 1.42
CA GLY A 85 -8.80 22.04 2.62
C GLY A 85 -10.26 21.77 2.99
N TYR A 86 -10.97 20.93 2.23
CA TYR A 86 -12.38 20.60 2.50
C TYR A 86 -12.53 19.41 3.46
N LYS A 87 -13.70 19.30 4.11
CA LYS A 87 -14.04 18.12 4.91
C LYS A 87 -14.35 16.93 4.01
N ALA A 88 -13.57 15.87 4.10
CA ALA A 88 -13.81 14.65 3.33
C ALA A 88 -15.03 13.88 3.84
N THR A 89 -15.88 13.44 2.91
CA THR A 89 -17.14 12.74 3.22
C THR A 89 -17.22 11.36 2.58
N LEU A 90 -18.15 10.53 3.04
CA LEU A 90 -18.45 9.23 2.43
C LEU A 90 -18.96 9.35 0.99
N LYS A 91 -19.58 10.49 0.65
CA LYS A 91 -19.98 10.78 -0.73
C LYS A 91 -18.77 10.86 -1.65
N ASP A 92 -17.69 11.50 -1.20
CA ASP A 92 -16.45 11.63 -1.98
C ASP A 92 -15.79 10.26 -2.18
N MET A 93 -15.80 9.43 -1.14
CA MET A 93 -15.36 8.03 -1.24
C MET A 93 -16.13 7.27 -2.32
N TRP A 94 -17.47 7.31 -2.25
CA TRP A 94 -18.33 6.54 -3.13
C TRP A 94 -18.24 6.99 -4.59
N VAL A 95 -18.19 8.32 -4.82
CA VAL A 95 -18.04 8.89 -6.15
C VAL A 95 -16.69 8.50 -6.76
N SER A 96 -15.60 8.65 -6.01
CA SER A 96 -14.26 8.27 -6.49
C SER A 96 -14.14 6.77 -6.73
N GLY A 97 -14.60 5.95 -5.78
CA GLY A 97 -14.64 4.50 -5.88
C GLY A 97 -15.33 4.04 -7.16
N ARG A 98 -16.58 4.44 -7.38
CA ARG A 98 -17.33 4.02 -8.59
C ARG A 98 -16.71 4.52 -9.89
N ARG A 99 -16.08 5.69 -9.89
CA ARG A 99 -15.46 6.25 -11.09
C ARG A 99 -14.19 5.53 -11.49
N HIS A 100 -13.39 5.06 -10.53
CA HIS A 100 -12.03 4.61 -10.77
C HIS A 100 -11.74 3.14 -10.43
N TYR A 101 -12.66 2.41 -9.78
CA TYR A 101 -12.40 1.05 -9.30
C TYR A 101 -11.93 0.08 -10.40
N LEU A 102 -12.49 0.12 -11.62
CA LEU A 102 -12.08 -0.77 -12.70
C LEU A 102 -10.65 -0.48 -13.17
N SER A 103 -10.28 0.79 -13.27
CA SER A 103 -8.92 1.18 -13.65
C SER A 103 -7.92 0.71 -12.58
N LEU A 104 -8.25 0.92 -11.30
CA LEU A 104 -7.43 0.42 -10.20
C LEU A 104 -7.39 -1.11 -10.11
N PHE A 105 -8.48 -1.80 -10.45
CA PHE A 105 -8.52 -3.25 -10.48
C PHE A 105 -7.48 -3.82 -11.44
N PHE A 106 -7.42 -3.30 -12.68
CA PHE A 106 -6.40 -3.74 -13.63
C PHE A 106 -4.98 -3.33 -13.20
N VAL A 107 -4.81 -2.15 -12.57
CA VAL A 107 -3.52 -1.74 -11.99
C VAL A 107 -3.06 -2.73 -10.92
N HIS A 108 -3.91 -3.04 -9.94
CA HIS A 108 -3.58 -3.97 -8.86
C HIS A 108 -3.37 -5.38 -9.39
N LEU A 109 -4.11 -5.80 -10.41
CA LEU A 109 -3.90 -7.10 -11.07
C LEU A 109 -2.50 -7.16 -11.70
N VAL A 110 -2.11 -6.15 -12.50
CA VAL A 110 -0.79 -6.12 -13.15
C VAL A 110 0.35 -6.07 -12.13
N ILE A 111 0.25 -5.19 -11.12
CA ILE A 111 1.25 -5.09 -10.05
C ILE A 111 1.30 -6.38 -9.23
N GLY A 112 0.14 -6.95 -8.90
CA GLY A 112 0.02 -8.20 -8.16
C GLY A 112 0.68 -9.37 -8.90
N LEU A 113 0.46 -9.50 -10.21
CA LEU A 113 1.13 -10.51 -11.03
C LEU A 113 2.65 -10.32 -11.04
N ALA A 114 3.14 -9.08 -11.13
CA ALA A 114 4.57 -8.79 -11.05
C ALA A 114 5.17 -9.23 -9.70
N ILE A 115 4.49 -8.92 -8.59
CA ILE A 115 4.92 -9.34 -7.24
C ILE A 115 4.87 -10.87 -7.09
N ILE A 116 3.80 -11.51 -7.55
CA ILE A 116 3.64 -12.98 -7.51
C ILE A 116 4.76 -13.66 -8.29
N SER A 117 5.18 -13.12 -9.44
CA SER A 117 6.30 -13.68 -10.20
C SER A 117 7.59 -13.70 -9.40
N GLY A 118 7.87 -12.65 -8.60
CA GLY A 118 9.00 -12.62 -7.68
C GLY A 118 8.92 -13.72 -6.61
N PHE A 119 7.74 -13.91 -6.00
CA PHE A 119 7.53 -14.98 -5.02
C PHE A 119 7.65 -16.38 -5.63
N ILE A 120 7.17 -16.59 -6.86
CA ILE A 120 7.31 -17.86 -7.57
C ILE A 120 8.79 -18.18 -7.80
N ILE A 121 9.60 -17.18 -8.19
CA ILE A 121 11.05 -17.39 -8.37
C ILE A 121 11.71 -17.76 -7.05
N ILE A 122 11.40 -17.08 -5.94
CA ILE A 122 11.90 -17.45 -4.60
C ILE A 122 11.49 -18.89 -4.26
N PHE A 123 10.19 -19.21 -4.41
CA PHE A 123 9.66 -20.52 -4.09
C PHE A 123 10.34 -21.64 -4.89
N ILE A 124 10.49 -21.47 -6.20
CA ILE A 124 11.21 -22.44 -7.06
C ILE A 124 12.67 -22.57 -6.58
N SER A 125 13.31 -21.45 -6.24
CA SER A 125 14.70 -21.44 -5.79
C SER A 125 14.91 -22.21 -4.48
N CYS A 126 13.94 -22.17 -3.54
CA CYS A 126 13.99 -22.96 -2.31
C CYS A 126 13.93 -24.46 -2.59
N ASN A 127 12.99 -24.89 -3.44
CA ASN A 127 12.74 -26.32 -3.70
C ASN A 127 13.83 -26.97 -4.56
N ILE A 128 14.59 -26.19 -5.34
CA ILE A 128 15.74 -26.70 -6.11
C ILE A 128 16.87 -27.18 -5.18
N LEU A 129 17.02 -26.63 -3.97
CA LEU A 129 18.00 -27.13 -3.00
C LEU A 129 17.69 -28.56 -2.55
N ASP A 130 16.42 -28.95 -2.48
CA ASP A 130 16.01 -30.31 -2.07
C ASP A 130 16.29 -31.36 -3.16
N LEU A 131 16.52 -30.93 -4.40
CA LEU A 131 16.91 -31.81 -5.51
C LEU A 131 18.42 -32.10 -5.57
N ILE A 132 19.24 -31.45 -4.72
CA ILE A 132 20.69 -31.64 -4.63
C ILE A 132 20.96 -32.99 -3.93
N PRO A 133 21.51 -34.02 -4.63
CA PRO A 133 21.83 -35.28 -3.98
C PRO A 133 22.84 -35.08 -2.84
N GLY A 134 22.63 -35.76 -1.71
CA GLY A 134 23.48 -35.65 -0.51
C GLY A 134 24.95 -36.06 -0.69
N SER A 135 25.32 -36.53 -1.89
CA SER A 135 26.68 -36.89 -2.30
C SER A 135 27.46 -35.76 -2.96
N ILE A 136 26.94 -34.52 -2.95
CA ILE A 136 27.62 -33.36 -3.51
C ILE A 136 28.77 -32.89 -2.59
N SER A 137 29.88 -32.47 -3.20
CA SER A 137 31.03 -31.93 -2.47
C SER A 137 30.61 -30.72 -1.63
N SER A 138 31.17 -30.60 -0.41
CA SER A 138 30.87 -29.50 0.52
C SER A 138 31.10 -28.10 -0.08
N ILE A 139 32.00 -28.00 -1.06
CA ILE A 139 32.30 -26.77 -1.81
C ILE A 139 31.16 -26.41 -2.77
N LEU A 140 30.59 -27.37 -3.51
CA LEU A 140 29.52 -27.06 -4.45
C LEU A 140 28.22 -26.70 -3.71
N LEU A 141 27.96 -27.33 -2.56
CA LEU A 141 26.84 -26.99 -1.69
C LEU A 141 26.93 -25.56 -1.13
N SER A 142 28.12 -25.12 -0.70
CA SER A 142 28.30 -23.76 -0.17
C SER A 142 28.16 -22.67 -1.24
N ILE A 143 28.62 -22.94 -2.47
CA ILE A 143 28.41 -22.06 -3.62
C ILE A 143 26.92 -21.95 -3.96
N ALA A 144 26.19 -23.07 -3.98
CA ALA A 144 24.75 -23.08 -4.24
C ALA A 144 23.97 -22.29 -3.18
N LEU A 145 24.31 -22.47 -1.89
CA LEU A 145 23.70 -21.73 -0.79
C LEU A 145 23.96 -20.21 -0.90
N ALA A 146 25.20 -19.83 -1.21
CA ALA A 146 25.56 -18.43 -1.41
C ALA A 146 24.79 -17.80 -2.58
N ALA A 147 24.68 -18.50 -3.71
CA ALA A 147 23.89 -18.06 -4.85
C ALA A 147 22.40 -17.89 -4.52
N TYR A 148 21.83 -18.83 -3.76
CA TYR A 148 20.44 -18.76 -3.28
C TYR A 148 20.20 -17.54 -2.37
N VAL A 149 21.10 -17.27 -1.42
CA VAL A 149 21.00 -16.10 -0.53
C VAL A 149 21.06 -14.80 -1.34
N ILE A 150 21.98 -14.71 -2.31
CA ILE A 150 22.11 -13.54 -3.18
C ILE A 150 20.84 -13.35 -4.02
N LEU A 151 20.32 -14.41 -4.65
CA LEU A 151 19.10 -14.34 -5.46
C LEU A 151 17.90 -13.88 -4.62
N THR A 152 17.73 -14.46 -3.44
CA THR A 152 16.65 -14.09 -2.51
C THR A 152 16.78 -12.63 -2.09
N ALA A 153 17.98 -12.16 -1.75
CA ALA A 153 18.23 -10.77 -1.41
C ALA A 153 17.89 -9.82 -2.58
N LEU A 154 18.27 -10.18 -3.82
CA LEU A 154 17.95 -9.40 -5.02
C LEU A 154 16.43 -9.30 -5.26
N ILE A 155 15.70 -10.40 -5.09
CA ILE A 155 14.24 -10.39 -5.26
C ILE A 155 13.57 -9.58 -4.15
N MET A 156 14.04 -9.67 -2.90
CA MET A 156 13.56 -8.84 -1.80
C MET A 156 13.77 -7.35 -2.10
N VAL A 157 14.94 -6.97 -2.59
CA VAL A 157 15.22 -5.59 -3.04
C VAL A 157 14.28 -5.19 -4.18
N PHE A 158 14.04 -6.06 -5.15
CA PHE A 158 13.08 -5.80 -6.23
C PHE A 158 11.67 -5.56 -5.71
N ILE A 159 11.16 -6.38 -4.79
CA ILE A 159 9.83 -6.22 -4.18
C ILE A 159 9.74 -4.88 -3.42
N ILE A 160 10.79 -4.54 -2.65
CA ILE A 160 10.87 -3.26 -1.93
C ILE A 160 10.81 -2.09 -2.93
N LEU A 161 11.64 -2.10 -3.97
CA LEU A 161 11.65 -1.05 -4.99
C LEU A 161 10.30 -0.94 -5.71
N ALA A 162 9.69 -2.08 -6.06
CA ALA A 162 8.36 -2.13 -6.66
C ALA A 162 7.30 -1.50 -5.74
N SER A 163 7.36 -1.74 -4.43
CA SER A 163 6.43 -1.13 -3.46
C SER A 163 6.53 0.40 -3.42
N VAL A 164 7.75 0.94 -3.52
CA VAL A 164 8.00 2.39 -3.55
C VAL A 164 7.47 2.98 -4.84
N VAL A 165 7.86 2.42 -5.99
CA VAL A 165 7.51 2.94 -7.31
C VAL A 165 6.00 2.88 -7.54
N PHE A 166 5.37 1.76 -7.18
CA PHE A 166 3.95 1.55 -7.45
C PHE A 166 3.00 2.26 -6.47
N SER A 167 3.52 2.79 -5.34
CA SER A 167 2.73 3.60 -4.39
C SER A 167 2.05 4.82 -5.04
N ILE A 168 2.62 5.33 -6.13
CA ILE A 168 2.11 6.52 -6.84
C ILE A 168 1.01 6.17 -7.86
N VAL A 169 0.92 4.92 -8.32
CA VAL A 169 -0.01 4.54 -9.40
C VAL A 169 -1.48 4.84 -9.05
N PRO A 170 -1.97 4.57 -7.83
CA PRO A 170 -3.35 4.90 -7.47
C PRO A 170 -3.66 6.41 -7.58
N LEU A 171 -2.66 7.25 -7.31
CA LEU A 171 -2.78 8.70 -7.39
C LEU A 171 -2.98 9.16 -8.83
N SER A 172 -2.19 8.62 -9.77
CA SER A 172 -2.32 8.99 -11.18
C SER A 172 -3.66 8.52 -11.78
N VAL A 173 -4.23 7.42 -11.30
CA VAL A 173 -5.59 6.99 -11.70
C VAL A 173 -6.65 7.98 -11.21
N VAL A 174 -6.63 8.35 -9.94
CA VAL A 174 -7.74 9.09 -9.31
C VAL A 174 -7.58 10.60 -9.45
N VAL A 175 -6.37 11.12 -9.29
CA VAL A 175 -6.09 12.57 -9.37
C VAL A 175 -6.09 13.05 -10.83
N ASP A 176 -5.55 12.26 -11.76
CA ASP A 176 -5.51 12.59 -13.20
C ASP A 176 -6.62 11.95 -14.02
N GLY A 177 -7.36 10.99 -13.48
CA GLY A 177 -8.39 10.27 -14.24
C GLY A 177 -7.82 9.32 -15.29
N ARG A 178 -6.57 8.87 -15.16
CA ARG A 178 -5.90 8.02 -16.14
C ARG A 178 -6.43 6.57 -16.10
N ARG A 179 -6.36 5.92 -17.26
CA ARG A 179 -6.62 4.48 -17.43
C ARG A 179 -5.40 3.65 -16.96
N ALA A 180 -5.65 2.42 -16.53
CA ALA A 180 -4.68 1.53 -15.89
C ALA A 180 -3.28 1.53 -16.49
N VAL A 181 -3.14 1.27 -17.79
CA VAL A 181 -1.84 1.19 -18.47
C VAL A 181 -1.11 2.54 -18.46
N ASN A 182 -1.84 3.62 -18.79
CA ASN A 182 -1.27 4.97 -18.83
C ASN A 182 -0.89 5.47 -17.43
N SER A 183 -1.58 4.99 -16.40
CA SER A 183 -1.30 5.33 -15.00
C SER A 183 0.02 4.78 -14.50
N ILE A 184 0.39 3.57 -14.92
CA ILE A 184 1.69 2.96 -14.56
C ILE A 184 2.84 3.78 -15.17
N GLY A 185 2.75 4.11 -16.47
CA GLY A 185 3.75 4.94 -17.13
C GLY A 185 3.85 6.34 -16.51
N ALA A 186 2.73 6.97 -16.18
CA ALA A 186 2.70 8.27 -15.52
C ALA A 186 3.32 8.22 -14.11
N ALA A 187 3.06 7.15 -13.34
CA ALA A 187 3.66 6.97 -12.03
C ALA A 187 5.17 6.75 -12.10
N MET A 188 5.66 6.00 -13.10
CA MET A 188 7.10 5.83 -13.34
C MET A 188 7.76 7.17 -13.67
N GLN A 189 7.18 7.97 -14.57
CA GLN A 189 7.70 9.30 -14.89
C GLN A 189 7.71 10.21 -13.66
N PHE A 190 6.62 10.23 -12.90
CA PHE A 190 6.54 10.99 -11.65
C PHE A 190 7.62 10.59 -10.65
N PHE A 191 7.82 9.28 -10.45
CA PHE A 191 8.86 8.75 -9.57
C PHE A 191 10.26 9.15 -10.03
N LEU A 192 10.57 9.02 -11.32
CA LEU A 192 11.88 9.39 -11.87
C LEU A 192 12.17 10.89 -11.69
N SER A 193 11.15 11.74 -11.83
CA SER A 193 11.28 13.19 -11.62
C SER A 193 11.39 13.57 -10.13
N ASN A 194 10.81 12.79 -9.21
CA ASN A 194 10.68 13.13 -7.79
C ASN A 194 11.24 12.05 -6.84
N LYS A 195 12.25 11.28 -7.29
CA LYS A 195 12.75 10.08 -6.58
C LYS A 195 13.09 10.32 -5.11
N LYS A 196 13.69 11.47 -4.81
CA LYS A 196 14.11 11.83 -3.45
C LYS A 196 12.89 12.03 -2.55
N ASP A 197 11.92 12.81 -3.02
CA ASP A 197 10.73 13.16 -2.26
C ASP A 197 9.85 11.94 -1.97
N VAL A 198 9.64 11.08 -2.98
CA VAL A 198 8.90 9.81 -2.81
C VAL A 198 9.61 8.89 -1.81
N PHE A 199 10.93 8.78 -1.93
CA PHE A 199 11.74 7.96 -1.01
C PHE A 199 11.70 8.50 0.43
N LEU A 200 11.71 9.81 0.63
CA LEU A 200 11.61 10.42 1.96
C LEU A 200 10.26 10.15 2.64
N ILE A 201 9.14 10.29 1.94
CA ILE A 201 7.82 9.95 2.49
C ILE A 201 7.75 8.46 2.83
N TRP A 202 8.26 7.61 1.94
CA TRP A 202 8.32 6.17 2.18
C TRP A 202 9.17 5.82 3.41
N LEU A 203 10.31 6.48 3.61
CA LEU A 203 11.17 6.30 4.78
C LEU A 203 10.43 6.68 6.07
N VAL A 204 9.70 7.79 6.08
CA VAL A 204 8.89 8.21 7.23
C VAL A 204 7.82 7.16 7.55
N ILE A 205 7.14 6.62 6.54
CA ILE A 205 6.14 5.56 6.74
C ILE A 205 6.80 4.30 7.33
N ILE A 206 8.00 3.93 6.87
CA ILE A 206 8.74 2.80 7.46
C ILE A 206 9.19 3.09 8.89
N ALA A 207 9.63 4.30 9.20
CA ALA A 207 10.00 4.66 10.56
C ALA A 207 8.81 4.49 11.52
N ILE A 208 7.59 4.83 11.07
CA ILE A 208 6.36 4.58 11.83
C ILE A 208 6.13 3.08 12.03
N TRP A 209 6.30 2.27 10.99
CA TRP A 209 6.18 0.81 11.11
C TRP A 209 7.19 0.20 12.10
N ILE A 210 8.46 0.62 12.02
CA ILE A 210 9.49 0.17 12.95
C ILE A 210 9.14 0.59 14.38
N ALA A 211 8.64 1.82 14.58
CA ALA A 211 8.23 2.30 15.90
C ALA A 211 7.08 1.45 16.48
N ILE A 212 6.04 1.16 15.68
CA ILE A 212 4.92 0.29 16.11
C ILE A 212 5.44 -1.09 16.48
N TRP A 213 6.33 -1.67 15.65
CA TRP A 213 6.93 -2.96 15.92
C TRP A 213 7.78 -2.97 17.21
N LEU A 214 8.58 -1.93 17.47
CA LEU A 214 9.37 -1.84 18.70
C LEU A 214 8.48 -1.78 19.96
N VAL A 215 7.32 -1.13 19.88
CA VAL A 215 6.36 -1.08 20.98
C VAL A 215 5.69 -2.44 21.21
N SER A 216 5.66 -3.33 20.20
CA SER A 216 5.10 -4.68 20.33
C SER A 216 5.94 -5.62 21.19
N LEU A 217 7.25 -5.36 21.33
CA LEU A 217 8.20 -6.25 21.99
C LEU A 217 7.78 -6.68 23.41
N PRO A 218 7.42 -5.78 24.34
CA PRO A 218 6.98 -6.19 25.68
C PRO A 218 5.66 -6.98 25.69
N PHE A 219 4.78 -6.79 24.69
CA PHE A 219 3.52 -7.54 24.60
C PHE A 219 3.73 -8.95 24.03
N SER A 220 4.80 -9.18 23.27
CA SER A 220 5.10 -10.46 22.64
C SER A 220 5.43 -11.60 23.61
N VAL A 221 5.74 -11.29 24.89
CA VAL A 221 6.15 -12.27 25.89
C VAL A 221 5.01 -13.18 26.38
N SER A 222 3.75 -12.79 26.14
CA SER A 222 2.58 -13.57 26.56
C SER A 222 1.59 -13.71 25.41
N TYR A 223 0.85 -14.83 25.39
CA TYR A 223 -0.15 -15.08 24.35
C TYR A 223 -1.27 -14.02 24.37
N ILE A 224 -1.80 -13.69 25.54
CA ILE A 224 -2.88 -12.70 25.69
C ILE A 224 -2.38 -11.30 25.34
N GLY A 225 -1.18 -10.92 25.81
CA GLY A 225 -0.56 -9.65 25.46
C GLY A 225 -0.36 -9.49 23.95
N ASN A 226 0.15 -10.52 23.28
CA ASN A 226 0.35 -10.52 21.84
C ASN A 226 -0.97 -10.41 21.07
N ALA A 227 -2.01 -11.14 21.49
CA ALA A 227 -3.33 -11.06 20.87
C ALA A 227 -3.97 -9.66 21.00
N ILE A 228 -3.86 -9.03 22.17
CA ILE A 228 -4.33 -7.66 22.40
C ILE A 228 -3.54 -6.68 21.53
N TRP A 229 -2.20 -6.81 21.48
CA TRP A 229 -1.37 -5.94 20.67
C TRP A 229 -1.70 -6.04 19.19
N TRP A 230 -1.90 -7.25 18.66
CA TRP A 230 -2.32 -7.45 17.26
C TRP A 230 -3.61 -6.70 16.93
N ALA A 231 -4.59 -6.70 17.85
CA ALA A 231 -5.83 -5.93 17.68
C ALA A 231 -5.56 -4.42 17.69
N VAL A 232 -4.74 -3.93 18.62
CA VAL A 232 -4.34 -2.51 18.69
C VAL A 232 -3.59 -2.07 17.44
N GLU A 233 -2.60 -2.85 17.01
CA GLU A 233 -1.82 -2.62 15.78
C GLU A 233 -2.72 -2.54 14.56
N THR A 234 -3.72 -3.43 14.46
CA THR A 234 -4.71 -3.38 13.38
C THR A 234 -5.50 -2.08 13.39
N VAL A 235 -5.98 -1.63 14.57
CA VAL A 235 -6.71 -0.34 14.68
C VAL A 235 -5.80 0.83 14.31
N VAL A 236 -4.56 0.86 14.82
CA VAL A 236 -3.58 1.91 14.51
C VAL A 236 -3.28 1.94 13.02
N TYR A 237 -3.10 0.78 12.38
CA TYR A 237 -2.86 0.70 10.95
C TYR A 237 -4.05 1.27 10.15
N VAL A 238 -5.26 0.83 10.48
CA VAL A 238 -6.50 1.21 9.78
C VAL A 238 -6.83 2.69 9.96
N VAL A 239 -6.66 3.23 11.17
CA VAL A 239 -7.12 4.57 11.55
C VAL A 239 -6.04 5.64 11.35
N VAL A 240 -4.77 5.28 11.49
CA VAL A 240 -3.65 6.21 11.47
C VAL A 240 -2.78 5.98 10.23
N VAL A 241 -2.10 4.83 10.14
CA VAL A 241 -1.01 4.63 9.16
C VAL A 241 -1.53 4.69 7.72
N GLN A 242 -2.59 3.95 7.43
CA GLN A 242 -3.15 3.88 6.08
C GLN A 242 -3.72 5.23 5.59
N PRO A 243 -4.60 5.94 6.32
CA PRO A 243 -5.12 7.22 5.85
C PRO A 243 -4.07 8.33 5.84
N LEU A 244 -3.15 8.37 6.83
CA LEU A 244 -2.09 9.38 6.87
C LEU A 244 -1.11 9.24 5.72
N SER A 245 -0.65 8.01 5.43
CA SER A 245 0.21 7.74 4.26
C SER A 245 -0.48 8.13 2.96
N MET A 246 -1.78 7.86 2.84
CA MET A 246 -2.55 8.25 1.67
C MET A 246 -2.61 9.78 1.49
N VAL A 247 -2.81 10.53 2.57
CA VAL A 247 -2.79 12.00 2.54
C VAL A 247 -1.41 12.51 2.13
N TRP A 248 -0.33 12.02 2.73
CA TRP A 248 1.03 12.45 2.37
C TRP A 248 1.35 12.20 0.90
N PHE A 249 1.06 11.01 0.39
CA PHE A 249 1.30 10.70 -1.02
C PHE A 249 0.40 11.52 -1.95
N THR A 250 -0.88 11.70 -1.61
CA THR A 250 -1.80 12.52 -2.41
C THR A 250 -1.34 13.98 -2.45
N ARG A 251 -0.93 14.53 -1.31
CA ARG A 251 -0.39 15.88 -1.19
C ARG A 251 0.90 16.03 -2.00
N LEU A 252 1.83 15.08 -1.90
CA LEU A 252 3.05 15.09 -2.72
C LEU A 252 2.73 15.09 -4.20
N TYR A 253 1.86 14.19 -4.63
CA TYR A 253 1.49 14.09 -6.03
C TYR A 253 0.83 15.38 -6.54
N MET A 254 -0.11 15.95 -5.79
CA MET A 254 -0.80 17.18 -6.18
C MET A 254 0.12 18.40 -6.17
N SER A 255 1.05 18.50 -5.20
CA SER A 255 2.03 19.59 -5.14
C SER A 255 2.96 19.55 -6.36
N ARG A 256 3.49 18.37 -6.67
CA ARG A 256 4.46 18.17 -7.76
C ARG A 256 3.85 18.19 -9.17
N THR A 257 2.54 17.97 -9.29
CA THR A 257 1.80 18.07 -10.56
C THR A 257 1.07 19.40 -10.76
N GLY A 258 1.22 20.36 -9.84
CA GLY A 258 0.58 21.68 -9.95
C GLY A 258 -0.94 21.65 -9.80
N LYS A 259 -1.47 20.68 -9.04
CA LYS A 259 -2.91 20.48 -8.83
C LYS A 259 -3.45 21.01 -7.51
N MET A 260 -2.61 21.67 -6.71
CA MET A 260 -3.03 22.45 -5.53
C MET A 260 -3.37 23.88 -5.91
N SER A 261 -4.27 24.50 -5.15
CA SER A 261 -4.58 25.92 -5.32
C SER A 261 -3.44 26.81 -4.80
N GLU A 262 -3.31 28.02 -5.33
CA GLU A 262 -2.25 28.98 -4.97
C GLU A 262 -2.36 29.45 -3.50
N THR A 263 -3.59 29.58 -2.97
CA THR A 263 -3.88 29.88 -1.56
C THR A 263 -3.32 28.84 -0.59
N GLU A 264 -3.38 27.55 -0.93
CA GLU A 264 -2.88 26.47 -0.06
C GLU A 264 -1.36 26.37 -0.03
N LEU A 265 -0.72 26.77 -1.14
CA LEU A 265 0.73 26.89 -1.24
C LEU A 265 1.24 28.10 -0.42
N LEU A 266 0.46 29.19 -0.35
CA LEU A 266 0.81 30.42 0.37
C LEU A 266 0.62 30.32 1.89
N GLU A 267 -0.41 29.63 2.38
CA GLU A 267 -0.54 29.29 3.81
C GLU A 267 0.68 28.48 4.33
N GLY A 268 1.46 27.86 3.43
CA GLY A 268 2.71 27.17 3.78
C GLY A 268 3.86 28.10 4.15
N LYS A 269 3.81 29.38 3.77
CA LYS A 269 4.79 30.39 4.16
C LYS A 269 4.38 31.15 5.41
N GLU A 270 3.12 31.53 5.56
CA GLU A 270 2.69 32.38 6.68
C GLU A 270 2.78 31.68 8.05
N GLY A 271 2.54 30.36 8.11
CA GLY A 271 2.77 29.57 9.32
C GLY A 271 4.24 29.51 9.78
N ASN A 272 5.19 29.84 8.90
CA ASN A 272 6.63 29.86 9.20
C ASN A 272 7.14 31.29 9.49
N VAL A 273 6.34 32.32 9.23
CA VAL A 273 6.66 33.73 9.55
C VAL A 273 6.06 34.14 10.90
N LEU A 274 4.96 33.51 11.31
CA LEU A 274 4.33 33.79 12.61
C LEU A 274 4.92 33.01 13.79
N LEU A 275 5.96 32.19 13.56
CA LEU A 275 6.71 31.45 14.58
C LEU A 275 8.20 31.82 14.63
N ARG A 276 8.58 33.01 14.13
CA ARG A 276 9.90 33.62 14.36
C ARG A 276 9.78 34.96 15.06
#